data_AF-A0A1L8WHG6-F1
#
_entry.id   AF-A0A1L8WHG6-F1
#
_cell.length_a   1.000
_cell.length_b   1.000
_cell.length_c   1.000
_cell.angle_alpha   90.00
_cell.angle_beta   90.00
_cell.angle_gamma   90.00
#
_symmetry.space_group_name_H-M   'P 1'
#
loop_
_entity.id
_entity.type
_entity.pdbx_description
1 polymer ?
#
loop_
_entity_poly.entity_id
_entity_poly.type
_entity_poly.pdbx_seq_one_letter_code
_entity_poly.pdbx_strand_id
1 'polypeptide(L)'
;MQKKFRIFFVFAIFLIFITGICTAKAYANDDVRPDYKKDEHAAKEYGDKKANEFKEKLTKVEKGTLVDITRENYMNLKELNRRFDTGDEIGKVEDLEDYLEIVEELETLFDKKTDKTTATQYIYSFLSPENLGFSTNDYFDNSKEIDQEKFVDFINSFQYFHVNGYVLGDLYQRAPNNEERIIMKLKVPRGTEIMYLGGSEILLNKDIGVLVDRISLVNEGRQYIKIEAELVPEEVVIKELQVDEKILNDRIKYEIGIDENRIHLEAKSFRTNLVAERAKNIIDYYFANFPSPLLKEVFTKKLDMQSNYLQLNYVDKSILSKEEEKEVGHYNFFTNEITVDLSARQFMEEPEYKFADGFYKTAAHELGHAVDCLLLGTEESSWSETDRKFINLYLEESKNLTNEVTSLVYDPETDSMVLYGTTESAEYFAEVFSAMYSSEEHLKILIWELVPNTCKYIEEKMKPYM
;
A
#
# COMPACT_ATOMS: atom_id res chain seq x y z
N MET A 1 37.06 -23.87 -21.67
CA MET A 1 36.64 -24.55 -20.43
C MET A 1 37.07 -23.71 -19.21
N GLN A 2 36.58 -22.46 -19.12
CA GLN A 2 36.91 -21.49 -18.05
C GLN A 2 35.97 -20.25 -18.12
N LYS A 3 34.65 -20.45 -18.11
CA LYS A 3 33.62 -19.37 -18.06
C LYS A 3 32.35 -19.84 -17.32
N LYS A 4 32.50 -20.49 -16.16
CA LYS A 4 31.36 -20.92 -15.32
C LYS A 4 31.48 -20.57 -13.83
N PHE A 5 32.40 -19.68 -13.46
CA PHE A 5 32.71 -19.41 -12.05
C PHE A 5 32.48 -17.97 -11.58
N ARG A 6 31.74 -17.14 -12.32
CA ARG A 6 31.46 -15.74 -11.94
C ARG A 6 30.00 -15.41 -11.62
N ILE A 7 29.06 -16.32 -11.83
CA ILE A 7 27.62 -16.06 -11.55
C ILE A 7 27.21 -16.49 -10.14
N PHE A 8 27.98 -17.35 -9.48
CA PHE A 8 27.69 -17.79 -8.10
C PHE A 8 28.19 -16.85 -6.99
N PHE A 9 28.95 -15.80 -7.32
CA PHE A 9 29.55 -14.92 -6.30
C PHE A 9 28.76 -13.62 -6.06
N VAL A 10 27.78 -13.29 -6.90
CA VAL A 10 26.91 -12.11 -6.71
C VAL A 10 25.71 -12.43 -5.82
N PHE A 11 25.21 -13.67 -5.83
CA PHE A 11 24.11 -14.10 -4.96
C PHE A 11 24.51 -14.31 -3.49
N ALA A 12 25.79 -14.56 -3.20
CA ALA A 12 26.25 -14.82 -1.83
C ALA A 12 26.54 -13.54 -1.01
N ILE A 13 26.67 -12.38 -1.66
CA ILE A 13 26.88 -11.09 -0.98
C ILE A 13 25.54 -10.40 -0.67
N PHE A 14 24.49 -10.68 -1.44
CA PHE A 14 23.15 -10.15 -1.19
C PHE A 14 22.43 -10.83 -0.01
N LEU A 15 22.80 -12.07 0.35
CA LEU A 15 22.24 -12.78 1.50
C LEU A 15 22.80 -12.36 2.86
N ILE A 16 23.77 -11.44 2.92
CA ILE A 16 24.42 -11.02 4.19
C ILE A 16 23.99 -9.61 4.64
N PHE A 17 23.20 -8.88 3.84
CA PHE A 17 22.66 -7.55 4.23
C PHE A 17 21.17 -7.53 4.61
N ILE A 18 20.45 -8.65 4.50
CA ILE A 18 19.08 -8.80 5.03
C ILE A 18 19.14 -9.43 6.42
N THR A 19 19.80 -8.75 7.33
CA THR A 19 19.39 -8.77 8.73
C THR A 19 19.15 -7.32 9.06
N GLY A 20 17.92 -6.86 8.88
CA GLY A 20 17.44 -5.69 9.60
C GLY A 20 17.73 -5.97 11.07
N ILE A 21 18.80 -5.38 11.58
CA ILE A 21 19.06 -5.36 13.01
C ILE A 21 18.03 -4.36 13.53
N CYS A 22 16.80 -4.84 13.73
CA CYS A 22 15.87 -4.21 14.63
C CYS A 22 16.54 -4.27 16.00
N THR A 23 17.29 -3.21 16.35
CA THR A 23 17.69 -3.01 17.73
C THR A 23 16.41 -2.73 18.51
N ALA A 24 15.77 -3.80 18.97
CA ALA A 24 14.77 -3.73 20.01
C ALA A 24 15.42 -2.98 21.18
N LYS A 25 15.02 -1.72 21.37
CA LYS A 25 15.32 -1.03 22.62
C LYS A 25 14.67 -1.86 23.71
N ALA A 26 15.48 -2.50 24.53
CA ALA A 26 15.03 -3.17 25.73
C ALA A 26 14.39 -2.12 26.65
N TYR A 27 13.07 -1.96 26.57
CA TYR A 27 12.29 -1.27 27.58
C TYR A 27 12.39 -2.10 28.87
N ALA A 28 12.70 -1.41 29.97
CA ALA A 28 13.15 -2.00 31.23
C ALA A 28 12.09 -2.90 31.87
N ASN A 29 12.49 -4.11 32.30
CA ASN A 29 11.79 -5.02 33.22
C ASN A 29 10.27 -4.83 33.26
N ASP A 30 9.60 -5.25 32.18
CA ASP A 30 8.15 -5.18 32.10
C ASP A 30 7.54 -6.16 33.11
N ASP A 31 6.72 -5.61 34.00
CA ASP A 31 5.65 -6.38 34.63
C ASP A 31 4.74 -6.83 33.49
N VAL A 32 4.80 -8.12 33.13
CA VAL A 32 4.01 -8.70 32.03
C VAL A 32 2.81 -9.41 32.64
N ARG A 33 1.61 -8.99 32.28
CA ARG A 33 0.39 -9.68 32.68
C ARG A 33 0.34 -11.07 32.04
N PRO A 34 -0.24 -12.06 32.74
CA PRO A 34 -0.51 -13.36 32.15
C PRO A 34 -1.33 -13.21 30.86
N ASP A 35 -0.83 -13.80 29.78
CA ASP A 35 -1.58 -13.97 28.53
C ASP A 35 -2.70 -14.98 28.77
N TYR A 36 -3.96 -14.52 28.71
CA TYR A 36 -5.13 -15.38 28.93
C TYR A 36 -5.28 -16.44 27.83
N LYS A 37 -4.67 -16.28 26.66
CA LYS A 37 -4.72 -17.23 25.54
C LYS A 37 -6.17 -17.66 25.25
N LYS A 38 -6.58 -18.88 25.60
CA LYS A 38 -7.94 -19.40 25.36
C LYS A 38 -8.82 -19.38 26.63
N ASP A 39 -8.36 -18.82 27.74
CA ASP A 39 -9.10 -18.72 29.01
C ASP A 39 -10.09 -17.54 28.99
N GLU A 40 -11.24 -17.80 28.39
CA GLU A 40 -12.33 -16.82 28.27
C GLU A 40 -12.86 -16.36 29.64
N HIS A 41 -12.97 -17.26 30.63
CA HIS A 41 -13.56 -16.93 31.92
C HIS A 41 -12.69 -15.93 32.69
N ALA A 42 -11.39 -16.20 32.80
CA ALA A 42 -10.47 -15.30 33.49
C ALA A 42 -10.35 -13.95 32.77
N ALA A 43 -10.34 -13.96 31.43
CA ALA A 43 -10.30 -12.74 30.64
C ALA A 43 -11.55 -11.88 30.84
N LYS A 44 -12.74 -12.49 30.84
CA LYS A 44 -14.02 -11.79 31.07
C LYS A 44 -14.14 -11.23 32.47
N GLU A 45 -13.81 -12.02 33.50
CA GLU A 45 -13.85 -11.55 34.89
C GLU A 45 -12.93 -10.32 35.07
N TYR A 46 -11.74 -10.38 34.48
CA TYR A 46 -10.80 -9.28 34.52
C TYR A 46 -11.29 -8.04 33.75
N GLY A 47 -11.76 -8.22 32.52
CA GLY A 47 -12.22 -7.11 31.69
C GLY A 47 -13.50 -6.47 32.21
N ASP A 48 -14.44 -7.24 32.77
CA ASP A 48 -15.65 -6.71 33.44
C ASP A 48 -15.29 -5.87 34.66
N LYS A 49 -14.35 -6.33 35.49
CA LYS A 49 -13.86 -5.56 36.64
C LYS A 49 -13.31 -4.21 36.17
N LYS A 50 -12.47 -4.20 35.13
CA LYS A 50 -11.88 -2.97 34.59
C LYS A 50 -12.88 -2.07 33.88
N ALA A 51 -13.83 -2.64 33.15
CA ALA A 51 -14.89 -1.89 32.51
C ALA A 51 -15.79 -1.20 33.55
N ASN A 52 -16.08 -1.84 34.68
CA ASN A 52 -16.83 -1.22 35.78
C ASN A 52 -16.06 -0.04 36.40
N GLU A 53 -14.76 -0.23 36.68
CA GLU A 53 -13.88 0.85 37.17
C GLU A 53 -13.86 2.05 36.19
N PHE A 54 -13.84 1.79 34.87
CA PHE A 54 -13.90 2.82 33.84
C PHE A 54 -15.28 3.50 33.78
N LYS A 55 -16.37 2.74 33.75
CA LYS A 55 -17.76 3.23 33.67
C LYS A 55 -18.16 4.10 34.86
N GLU A 56 -17.54 3.94 36.03
CA GLU A 56 -17.77 4.82 37.19
C GLU A 56 -17.28 6.25 36.95
N LYS A 57 -16.33 6.46 36.03
CA LYS A 57 -15.76 7.79 35.70
C LYS A 57 -16.58 8.57 34.67
N LEU A 58 -17.58 7.92 34.07
CA LEU A 58 -18.33 8.39 32.92
C LEU A 58 -19.70 8.97 33.28
N THR A 59 -20.05 10.04 32.58
CA THR A 59 -21.38 10.65 32.54
C THR A 59 -22.38 9.76 31.81
N LYS A 60 -23.67 10.12 31.86
CA LYS A 60 -24.72 9.38 31.18
C LYS A 60 -24.59 9.41 29.65
N VAL A 61 -24.11 10.54 29.09
CA VAL A 61 -23.90 10.71 27.65
C VAL A 61 -22.75 9.83 27.19
N GLU A 62 -21.58 9.94 27.83
CA GLU A 62 -20.41 9.11 27.56
C GLU A 62 -20.69 7.59 27.65
N LYS A 63 -21.57 7.18 28.57
CA LYS A 63 -22.02 5.77 28.65
C LYS A 63 -22.86 5.35 27.44
N GLY A 64 -23.65 6.26 26.87
CA GLY A 64 -24.39 6.05 25.64
C GLY A 64 -23.46 5.82 24.45
N THR A 65 -22.45 6.69 24.28
CA THR A 65 -21.41 6.56 23.26
C THR A 65 -20.72 5.20 23.31
N LEU A 66 -20.38 4.72 24.52
CA LEU A 66 -19.77 3.39 24.67
C LEU A 66 -20.66 2.24 24.23
N VAL A 67 -21.99 2.36 24.40
CA VAL A 67 -22.93 1.35 23.93
C VAL A 67 -22.94 1.31 22.40
N ASP A 68 -22.86 2.46 21.75
CA ASP A 68 -22.90 2.59 20.28
C ASP A 68 -21.63 2.07 19.57
N ILE A 69 -20.52 1.91 20.30
CA ILE A 69 -19.25 1.37 19.77
C ILE A 69 -18.96 -0.09 20.16
N THR A 70 -19.81 -0.71 20.98
CA THR A 70 -19.64 -2.13 21.38
C THR A 70 -20.03 -3.10 20.27
N ARG A 71 -19.67 -4.39 20.40
CA ARG A 71 -20.03 -5.45 19.43
C ARG A 71 -21.54 -5.55 19.13
N GLU A 72 -22.41 -5.13 20.05
CA GLU A 72 -23.86 -5.17 19.84
C GLU A 72 -24.35 -4.08 18.86
N ASN A 73 -23.57 -3.00 18.67
CA ASN A 73 -23.81 -1.90 17.72
C ASN A 73 -22.63 -1.69 16.73
N TYR A 74 -21.89 -2.77 16.47
CA TYR A 74 -20.62 -2.84 15.72
C TYR A 74 -20.59 -2.17 14.34
N MET A 75 -21.76 -1.91 13.75
CA MET A 75 -21.87 -1.26 12.43
C MET A 75 -21.22 0.12 12.42
N ASN A 76 -21.34 0.90 13.50
CA ASN A 76 -20.80 2.26 13.55
C ASN A 76 -19.27 2.28 13.64
N LEU A 77 -18.67 1.46 14.51
CA LEU A 77 -17.20 1.41 14.64
C LEU A 77 -16.53 0.75 13.42
N LYS A 78 -17.14 -0.31 12.88
CA LYS A 78 -16.62 -0.96 11.66
C LYS A 78 -16.66 -0.01 10.47
N GLU A 79 -17.76 0.72 10.29
CA GLU A 79 -17.90 1.71 9.22
C GLU A 79 -16.96 2.91 9.43
N LEU A 80 -16.82 3.38 10.67
CA LEU A 80 -15.88 4.43 11.04
C LEU A 80 -14.43 4.03 10.72
N ASN A 81 -14.00 2.84 11.13
CA ASN A 81 -12.67 2.32 10.80
C ASN A 81 -12.50 2.06 9.31
N ARG A 82 -13.54 1.56 8.61
CA ARG A 82 -13.51 1.42 7.15
C ARG A 82 -13.22 2.77 6.49
N ARG A 83 -13.87 3.84 6.96
CA ARG A 83 -13.62 5.21 6.47
C ARG A 83 -12.21 5.69 6.78
N PHE A 84 -11.65 5.39 7.95
CA PHE A 84 -10.27 5.71 8.31
C PHE A 84 -9.21 4.92 7.52
N ASP A 85 -9.48 3.65 7.20
CA ASP A 85 -8.46 2.71 6.70
C ASP A 85 -8.54 2.42 5.20
N THR A 86 -9.72 2.50 4.55
CA THR A 86 -9.84 2.11 3.12
C THR A 86 -9.65 3.25 2.14
N GLY A 87 -9.59 4.51 2.58
CA GLY A 87 -9.48 5.68 1.71
C GLY A 87 -10.63 5.81 0.69
N ASP A 88 -11.66 4.95 0.72
CA ASP A 88 -12.74 4.94 -0.26
C ASP A 88 -13.69 6.12 -0.08
N GLU A 89 -13.64 6.82 1.06
CA GLU A 89 -14.33 8.10 1.25
C GLU A 89 -13.63 9.12 2.17
N ILE A 90 -12.56 8.85 2.95
CA ILE A 90 -12.10 9.82 3.97
C ILE A 90 -10.59 9.79 4.29
N GLY A 91 -9.96 10.96 4.16
CA GLY A 91 -8.77 11.41 4.91
C GLY A 91 -8.98 12.76 5.64
N LYS A 92 -10.20 13.34 5.59
CA LYS A 92 -10.54 14.58 6.29
C LYS A 92 -11.77 14.39 7.17
N VAL A 93 -11.63 14.78 8.43
CA VAL A 93 -12.68 14.93 9.46
C VAL A 93 -13.96 15.59 8.89
N GLU A 94 -13.83 16.44 7.88
CA GLU A 94 -14.90 17.15 7.17
C GLU A 94 -15.93 16.23 6.46
N ASP A 95 -15.58 15.01 6.07
CA ASP A 95 -16.49 14.05 5.40
C ASP A 95 -17.14 13.05 6.37
N LEU A 96 -16.80 13.15 7.67
CA LEU A 96 -17.38 12.37 8.75
C LEU A 96 -18.55 13.10 9.41
N GLU A 97 -19.28 14.01 8.76
CA GLU A 97 -20.30 14.85 9.45
C GLU A 97 -21.25 14.04 10.37
N ASP A 98 -21.65 12.82 9.96
CA ASP A 98 -22.50 11.91 10.73
C ASP A 98 -21.78 11.18 11.90
N TYR A 99 -20.44 11.17 11.91
CA TYR A 99 -19.56 10.48 12.87
C TYR A 99 -18.66 11.41 13.68
N LEU A 100 -18.63 12.71 13.38
CA LEU A 100 -17.79 13.69 14.06
C LEU A 100 -18.02 13.70 15.56
N GLU A 101 -19.29 13.70 15.97
CA GLU A 101 -19.68 13.66 17.37
C GLU A 101 -19.10 12.41 18.07
N ILE A 102 -19.17 11.24 17.43
CA ILE A 102 -18.61 10.00 17.97
C ILE A 102 -17.08 10.09 18.09
N VAL A 103 -16.39 10.65 17.09
CA VAL A 103 -14.93 10.81 17.11
C VAL A 103 -14.50 11.76 18.24
N GLU A 104 -15.12 12.94 18.34
CA GLU A 104 -14.81 13.93 19.38
C GLU A 104 -15.08 13.38 20.79
N GLU A 105 -16.15 12.60 20.96
CA GLU A 105 -16.45 11.93 22.22
C GLU A 105 -15.41 10.85 22.55
N LEU A 106 -15.02 10.02 21.59
CA LEU A 106 -13.98 9.01 21.78
C LEU A 106 -12.62 9.62 22.12
N GLU A 107 -12.21 10.68 21.43
CA GLU A 107 -10.98 11.42 21.73
C GLU A 107 -11.02 11.99 23.15
N THR A 108 -12.15 12.60 23.54
CA THR A 108 -12.35 13.10 24.91
C THR A 108 -12.25 11.98 25.95
N LEU A 109 -12.79 10.80 25.66
CA LEU A 109 -12.71 9.64 26.54
C LEU A 109 -11.27 9.13 26.65
N PHE A 110 -10.53 9.04 25.55
CA PHE A 110 -9.11 8.67 25.53
C PHE A 110 -8.28 9.64 26.37
N ASP A 111 -8.39 10.95 26.10
CA ASP A 111 -7.58 11.99 26.74
C ASP A 111 -7.83 12.13 28.25
N LYS A 112 -9.09 12.03 28.68
CA LYS A 112 -9.48 12.47 30.03
C LYS A 112 -9.84 11.33 30.96
N LYS A 113 -10.16 10.15 30.44
CA LYS A 113 -10.88 9.11 31.21
C LYS A 113 -10.25 7.72 31.13
N THR A 114 -9.42 7.44 30.14
CA THR A 114 -8.80 6.11 30.01
C THR A 114 -7.78 5.82 31.10
N ASP A 115 -7.68 4.53 31.41
CA ASP A 115 -6.60 4.04 32.24
C ASP A 115 -5.42 3.65 31.37
N LYS A 116 -4.21 3.98 31.85
CA LYS A 116 -2.98 3.46 31.28
C LYS A 116 -2.77 2.04 31.76
N THR A 117 -2.37 1.14 30.87
CA THR A 117 -1.99 -0.23 31.23
C THR A 117 -0.92 -0.21 32.33
N THR A 118 -1.15 -0.92 33.43
CA THR A 118 -0.18 -0.95 34.55
C THR A 118 0.99 -1.89 34.29
N ALA A 119 0.84 -2.73 33.27
CA ALA A 119 1.71 -3.83 32.91
C ALA A 119 1.49 -4.15 31.43
N THR A 120 2.50 -4.72 30.77
CA THR A 120 2.39 -5.17 29.38
C THR A 120 1.34 -6.27 29.29
N GLN A 121 0.48 -6.24 28.27
CA GLN A 121 -0.60 -7.20 28.08
C GLN A 121 -0.78 -7.60 26.62
N TYR A 122 -1.44 -8.72 26.37
CA TYR A 122 -1.72 -9.19 25.01
C TYR A 122 -3.19 -9.02 24.68
N ILE A 123 -3.44 -8.64 23.43
CA ILE A 123 -4.77 -8.42 22.91
C ILE A 123 -4.90 -9.15 21.59
N TYR A 124 -6.09 -9.62 21.26
CA TYR A 124 -6.38 -10.43 20.10
C TYR A 124 -7.42 -9.73 19.23
N SER A 125 -7.04 -9.41 17.99
CA SER A 125 -7.92 -8.77 17.01
C SER A 125 -7.97 -9.61 15.74
N PHE A 126 -9.11 -9.57 15.07
CA PHE A 126 -9.28 -10.20 13.77
C PHE A 126 -9.11 -9.13 12.69
N LEU A 127 -8.30 -9.44 11.68
CA LEU A 127 -8.09 -8.55 10.55
C LEU A 127 -8.81 -9.12 9.33
N SER A 128 -9.40 -8.24 8.54
CA SER A 128 -9.92 -8.63 7.23
C SER A 128 -8.76 -8.67 6.22
N PRO A 129 -8.80 -9.59 5.24
CA PRO A 129 -7.83 -9.59 4.14
C PRO A 129 -7.78 -8.25 3.39
N GLU A 130 -8.93 -7.60 3.24
CA GLU A 130 -9.05 -6.33 2.51
C GLU A 130 -8.27 -5.21 3.18
N ASN A 131 -8.26 -5.14 4.53
CA ASN A 131 -7.46 -4.15 5.25
C ASN A 131 -5.97 -4.28 4.90
N LEU A 132 -5.51 -5.50 4.65
CA LEU A 132 -4.11 -5.79 4.38
C LEU A 132 -3.75 -5.68 2.89
N GLY A 133 -4.72 -5.35 2.04
CA GLY A 133 -4.50 -5.25 0.61
C GLY A 133 -4.56 -6.60 -0.12
N PHE A 134 -5.49 -7.47 0.28
CA PHE A 134 -5.72 -8.75 -0.38
C PHE A 134 -7.21 -9.02 -0.58
N SER A 135 -7.58 -9.63 -1.70
CA SER A 135 -8.93 -10.16 -1.87
C SER A 135 -9.11 -11.40 -1.00
N THR A 136 -10.27 -11.52 -0.32
CA THR A 136 -10.61 -12.74 0.42
C THR A 136 -10.53 -14.00 -0.46
N ASN A 137 -10.89 -13.89 -1.75
CA ASN A 137 -10.85 -15.02 -2.68
C ASN A 137 -9.42 -15.37 -3.14
N ASP A 138 -8.45 -14.45 -3.01
CA ASP A 138 -7.08 -14.71 -3.46
C ASP A 138 -6.37 -15.71 -2.56
N TYR A 139 -6.65 -15.70 -1.27
CA TYR A 139 -5.94 -16.52 -0.27
C TYR A 139 -6.80 -17.63 0.31
N PHE A 140 -8.12 -17.47 0.26
CA PHE A 140 -9.06 -18.27 1.02
C PHE A 140 -10.22 -18.77 0.14
N ASP A 141 -9.92 -19.40 -1.01
CA ASP A 141 -10.91 -19.97 -1.95
C ASP A 141 -11.71 -21.12 -1.35
N ASN A 142 -12.63 -20.83 -0.41
CA ASN A 142 -13.48 -21.74 0.37
C ASN A 142 -12.81 -23.00 0.96
N SER A 143 -11.49 -23.09 0.80
CA SER A 143 -10.66 -24.22 1.11
C SER A 143 -10.23 -24.10 2.56
N LYS A 144 -9.85 -25.24 3.11
CA LYS A 144 -9.31 -25.29 4.47
C LYS A 144 -7.85 -24.86 4.51
N GLU A 145 -7.23 -24.61 3.37
CA GLU A 145 -5.81 -24.35 3.23
C GLU A 145 -5.59 -22.92 2.68
N ILE A 146 -4.38 -22.41 2.88
CA ILE A 146 -3.92 -21.13 2.37
C ILE A 146 -2.84 -21.43 1.34
N ASP A 147 -2.91 -20.77 0.20
CA ASP A 147 -1.88 -20.85 -0.84
C ASP A 147 -0.50 -20.47 -0.25
N GLN A 148 0.48 -21.37 -0.41
CA GLN A 148 1.79 -21.21 0.22
C GLN A 148 2.64 -20.13 -0.46
N GLU A 149 2.52 -19.95 -1.78
CA GLU A 149 3.29 -18.94 -2.50
C GLU A 149 2.78 -17.55 -2.11
N LYS A 150 1.46 -17.39 -2.12
CA LYS A 150 0.84 -16.14 -1.67
C LYS A 150 1.13 -15.84 -0.20
N PHE A 151 1.16 -16.87 0.65
CA PHE A 151 1.53 -16.69 2.06
C PHE A 151 2.98 -16.19 2.23
N VAL A 152 3.92 -16.59 1.37
CA VAL A 152 5.29 -16.05 1.39
C VAL A 152 5.30 -14.57 1.02
N ASP A 153 4.56 -14.18 -0.01
CA ASP A 153 4.43 -12.77 -0.41
C ASP A 153 3.80 -11.91 0.69
N PHE A 154 2.78 -12.45 1.36
CA PHE A 154 2.15 -11.85 2.53
C PHE A 154 3.17 -11.58 3.65
N ILE A 155 4.03 -12.56 3.96
CA ILE A 155 5.05 -12.39 5.01
C ILE A 155 5.96 -11.22 4.66
N ASN A 156 6.45 -11.15 3.42
CA ASN A 156 7.41 -10.13 3.03
C ASN A 156 6.82 -8.71 3.04
N SER A 157 5.52 -8.58 2.78
CA SER A 157 4.83 -7.30 2.64
C SER A 157 4.16 -6.78 3.93
N PHE A 158 4.35 -7.48 5.06
CA PHE A 158 3.65 -7.18 6.30
C PHE A 158 4.56 -7.23 7.54
N GLN A 159 5.64 -6.45 7.51
CA GLN A 159 6.60 -6.34 8.62
C GLN A 159 6.28 -5.20 9.60
N TYR A 160 5.59 -4.15 9.13
CA TYR A 160 5.14 -3.04 9.94
C TYR A 160 3.94 -2.36 9.27
N PHE A 161 3.11 -1.67 10.04
CA PHE A 161 1.99 -0.91 9.48
C PHE A 161 1.45 0.14 10.45
N HIS A 162 0.70 1.09 9.90
CA HIS A 162 -0.02 2.10 10.65
C HIS A 162 -1.51 1.72 10.75
N VAL A 163 -2.19 2.15 11.81
CA VAL A 163 -3.64 2.02 11.93
C VAL A 163 -4.23 3.40 12.18
N ASN A 164 -5.01 3.90 11.22
CA ASN A 164 -5.69 5.20 11.33
C ASN A 164 -6.97 5.09 12.16
N GLY A 165 -7.60 3.91 12.17
CA GLY A 165 -8.79 3.64 12.96
C GLY A 165 -8.50 3.23 14.41
N TYR A 166 -9.56 2.99 15.17
CA TYR A 166 -9.47 2.42 16.51
C TYR A 166 -9.30 0.89 16.44
N VAL A 167 -8.47 0.30 17.29
CA VAL A 167 -8.32 -1.17 17.33
C VAL A 167 -9.22 -1.79 18.39
N LEU A 168 -10.28 -2.47 17.95
CA LEU A 168 -11.08 -3.33 18.80
C LEU A 168 -10.41 -4.70 18.95
N GLY A 169 -10.24 -5.17 20.19
CA GLY A 169 -9.65 -6.46 20.48
C GLY A 169 -10.24 -7.15 21.71
N ASP A 170 -9.90 -8.42 21.88
CA ASP A 170 -10.24 -9.24 23.03
C ASP A 170 -9.00 -9.52 23.88
N LEU A 171 -9.17 -9.59 25.20
CA LEU A 171 -8.13 -10.02 26.14
C LEU A 171 -7.74 -11.50 25.99
N TYR A 172 -8.50 -12.29 25.22
CA TYR A 172 -8.22 -13.69 24.94
C TYR A 172 -8.45 -14.01 23.45
N GLN A 173 -7.76 -15.03 22.96
CA GLN A 173 -7.94 -15.60 21.64
C GLN A 173 -9.22 -16.44 21.61
N ARG A 174 -10.33 -15.83 21.18
CA ARG A 174 -11.52 -16.58 20.80
C ARG A 174 -11.27 -17.42 19.55
N ALA A 175 -12.09 -18.45 19.37
CA ALA A 175 -12.05 -19.23 18.14
C ALA A 175 -12.44 -18.36 16.93
N PRO A 176 -11.70 -18.43 15.81
CA PRO A 176 -12.08 -17.74 14.57
C PRO A 176 -13.41 -18.30 14.05
N ASN A 177 -14.26 -17.42 13.51
CA ASN A 177 -15.41 -17.83 12.72
C ASN A 177 -14.98 -18.23 11.28
N ASN A 178 -15.95 -18.51 10.40
CA ASN A 178 -15.65 -18.97 9.04
C ASN A 178 -14.98 -17.91 8.15
N GLU A 179 -15.20 -16.63 8.42
CA GLU A 179 -14.71 -15.48 7.64
C GLU A 179 -13.40 -14.92 8.22
N GLU A 180 -13.12 -15.21 9.48
CA GLU A 180 -11.95 -14.74 10.21
C GLU A 180 -10.73 -15.61 9.99
N ARG A 181 -9.93 -15.28 8.97
CA ARG A 181 -8.74 -16.05 8.59
C ARG A 181 -7.42 -15.42 9.02
N ILE A 182 -7.45 -14.24 9.63
CA ILE A 182 -6.26 -13.52 10.09
C ILE A 182 -6.47 -13.06 11.54
N ILE A 183 -5.60 -13.52 12.44
CA ILE A 183 -5.64 -13.20 13.86
C ILE A 183 -4.35 -12.49 14.23
N MET A 184 -4.48 -11.27 14.73
CA MET A 184 -3.38 -10.51 15.31
C MET A 184 -3.37 -10.70 16.83
N LYS A 185 -2.25 -11.19 17.36
CA LYS A 185 -1.89 -11.13 18.76
C LYS A 185 -0.96 -9.93 18.95
N LEU A 186 -1.52 -8.84 19.47
CA LEU A 186 -0.81 -7.58 19.68
C LEU A 186 -0.34 -7.46 21.13
N LYS A 187 0.96 -7.26 21.31
CA LYS A 187 1.59 -6.92 22.59
C LYS A 187 1.42 -5.42 22.82
N VAL A 188 0.63 -5.08 23.83
CA VAL A 188 0.36 -3.71 24.24
C VAL A 188 1.28 -3.36 25.42
N PRO A 189 2.22 -2.41 25.26
CA PRO A 189 3.17 -2.08 26.30
C PRO A 189 2.49 -1.46 27.52
N ARG A 190 3.19 -1.50 28.65
CA ARG A 190 2.81 -0.76 29.84
C ARG A 190 2.73 0.75 29.52
N GLY A 191 1.72 1.42 30.05
CA GLY A 191 1.53 2.86 29.87
C GLY A 191 0.62 3.23 28.69
N THR A 192 0.18 2.28 27.88
CA THR A 192 -0.77 2.51 26.78
C THR A 192 -2.16 2.85 27.31
N GLU A 193 -2.78 3.86 26.71
CA GLU A 193 -4.16 4.25 26.96
C GLU A 193 -5.12 3.26 26.28
N ILE A 194 -6.01 2.68 27.08
CA ILE A 194 -6.99 1.69 26.61
C ILE A 194 -8.34 1.90 27.26
N MET A 195 -9.41 1.55 26.54
CA MET A 195 -10.76 1.44 27.12
C MET A 195 -11.13 -0.01 27.32
N TYR A 196 -11.68 -0.33 28.49
CA TYR A 196 -12.31 -1.62 28.75
C TYR A 196 -13.82 -1.46 28.56
N LEU A 197 -14.40 -2.16 27.58
CA LEU A 197 -15.80 -1.99 27.20
C LEU A 197 -16.75 -2.90 28.02
N GLY A 198 -16.23 -4.04 28.47
CA GLY A 198 -16.95 -5.07 29.20
C GLY A 198 -16.62 -6.46 28.65
N GLY A 199 -16.88 -7.50 29.43
CA GLY A 199 -16.45 -8.86 29.12
C GLY A 199 -14.95 -8.92 28.90
N SER A 200 -14.52 -9.32 27.70
CA SER A 200 -13.11 -9.36 27.29
C SER A 200 -12.69 -8.19 26.39
N GLU A 201 -13.61 -7.30 26.06
CA GLU A 201 -13.43 -6.35 24.97
C GLU A 201 -12.68 -5.11 25.40
N ILE A 202 -11.77 -4.69 24.54
CA ILE A 202 -10.98 -3.49 24.71
C ILE A 202 -10.90 -2.69 23.42
N LEU A 203 -10.69 -1.39 23.56
CA LEU A 203 -10.46 -0.47 22.46
C LEU A 203 -9.12 0.24 22.66
N LEU A 204 -8.25 0.19 21.64
CA LEU A 204 -7.08 1.04 21.54
C LEU A 204 -7.41 2.30 20.74
N ASN A 205 -6.65 3.37 21.00
CA ASN A 205 -6.79 4.62 20.28
C ASN A 205 -6.38 4.48 18.81
N LYS A 206 -6.74 5.48 18.01
CA LYS A 206 -6.31 5.67 16.63
C LYS A 206 -4.87 6.15 16.50
N ASP A 207 -4.38 6.21 15.26
CA ASP A 207 -3.06 6.70 14.86
C ASP A 207 -1.91 6.00 15.59
N ILE A 208 -1.91 4.68 15.48
CA ILE A 208 -0.92 3.82 16.15
C ILE A 208 -0.05 3.07 15.16
N GLY A 209 1.21 2.88 15.55
CA GLY A 209 2.16 2.05 14.82
C GLY A 209 2.15 0.61 15.32
N VAL A 210 2.36 -0.34 14.42
CA VAL A 210 2.51 -1.77 14.74
C VAL A 210 3.76 -2.32 14.06
N LEU A 211 4.60 -2.98 14.85
CA LEU A 211 5.72 -3.78 14.34
C LEU A 211 5.35 -5.27 14.41
N VAL A 212 5.59 -6.00 13.33
CA VAL A 212 5.30 -7.43 13.25
C VAL A 212 6.55 -8.22 13.62
N ASP A 213 6.46 -8.97 14.72
CA ASP A 213 7.55 -9.84 15.18
C ASP A 213 7.58 -11.15 14.38
N ARG A 214 6.39 -11.70 14.11
CA ARG A 214 6.26 -13.01 13.48
C ARG A 214 4.90 -13.21 12.82
N ILE A 215 4.94 -13.74 11.61
CA ILE A 215 3.76 -14.28 10.93
C ILE A 215 3.87 -15.80 10.87
N SER A 216 2.78 -16.50 11.12
CA SER A 216 2.75 -17.97 11.09
C SER A 216 1.40 -18.48 10.61
N LEU A 217 1.41 -19.66 10.00
CA LEU A 217 0.20 -20.37 9.60
C LEU A 217 -0.15 -21.40 10.68
N VAL A 218 -1.40 -21.35 11.16
CA VAL A 218 -1.90 -22.23 12.21
C VAL A 218 -2.99 -23.12 11.66
N ASN A 219 -2.97 -24.42 11.98
CA ASN A 219 -3.94 -25.40 11.52
C ASN A 219 -4.78 -25.94 12.69
N GLU A 220 -6.03 -25.49 12.79
CA GLU A 220 -7.00 -25.97 13.77
C GLU A 220 -8.29 -26.43 13.08
N GLY A 221 -8.16 -27.37 12.13
CA GLY A 221 -9.27 -27.86 11.29
C GLY A 221 -9.54 -27.00 10.05
N ARG A 222 -9.00 -25.78 10.05
CA ARG A 222 -8.84 -24.84 8.94
C ARG A 222 -7.57 -24.01 9.20
N GLN A 223 -6.86 -23.65 8.14
CA GLN A 223 -5.67 -22.81 8.22
C GLN A 223 -6.05 -21.33 8.38
N TYR A 224 -5.42 -20.65 9.34
CA TYR A 224 -5.48 -19.21 9.52
C TYR A 224 -4.09 -18.61 9.70
N ILE A 225 -3.94 -17.34 9.35
CA ILE A 225 -2.73 -16.56 9.55
C ILE A 225 -2.76 -16.01 10.97
N LYS A 226 -1.69 -16.24 11.73
CA LYS A 226 -1.46 -15.64 13.03
C LYS A 226 -0.30 -14.65 12.94
N ILE A 227 -0.56 -13.42 13.33
CA ILE A 227 0.38 -12.31 13.36
C ILE A 227 0.70 -12.01 14.81
N GLU A 228 1.95 -12.15 15.22
CA GLU A 228 2.45 -11.71 16.53
C GLU A 228 3.14 -10.36 16.31
N ALA A 229 2.69 -9.34 17.03
CA ALA A 229 3.08 -7.96 16.79
C ALA A 229 3.18 -7.17 18.09
N GLU A 230 3.87 -6.02 18.04
CA GLU A 230 4.03 -5.07 19.14
C GLU A 230 3.48 -3.70 18.75
N LEU A 231 2.71 -3.12 19.67
CA LEU A 231 2.22 -1.75 19.55
C LEU A 231 3.36 -0.78 19.82
N VAL A 232 3.58 0.16 18.91
CA VAL A 232 4.63 1.19 18.98
C VAL A 232 4.04 2.57 18.65
N PRO A 233 4.74 3.66 19.01
CA PRO A 233 4.40 4.99 18.50
C PRO A 233 4.46 5.07 16.96
N GLU A 234 3.60 5.87 16.33
CA GLU A 234 3.56 6.08 14.88
C GLU A 234 4.94 6.44 14.31
N GLU A 235 5.73 7.24 15.03
CA GLU A 235 7.05 7.70 14.56
C GLU A 235 8.08 6.57 14.44
N VAL A 236 7.80 5.40 15.01
CA VAL A 236 8.61 4.20 14.81
C VAL A 236 8.34 3.62 13.42
N VAL A 237 7.07 3.50 13.03
CA VAL A 237 6.67 3.01 11.70
C VAL A 237 7.12 3.96 10.59
N ILE A 238 7.00 5.28 10.79
CA ILE A 238 7.52 6.28 9.85
C ILE A 238 9.03 6.09 9.62
N LYS A 239 9.79 5.75 10.67
CA LYS A 239 11.24 5.50 10.52
C LYS A 239 11.54 4.24 9.74
N GLU A 240 10.77 3.17 9.92
CA GLU A 240 10.93 1.96 9.10
C GLU A 240 10.65 2.26 7.62
N LEU A 241 9.58 3.02 7.32
CA LEU A 241 9.30 3.46 5.96
C LEU A 241 10.42 4.33 5.36
N GLN A 242 11.01 5.23 6.16
CA GLN A 242 12.16 6.04 5.74
C GLN A 242 13.43 5.21 5.53
N VAL A 243 13.60 4.08 6.23
CA VAL A 243 14.69 3.14 5.98
C VAL A 243 14.51 2.49 4.61
N ASP A 244 13.30 2.05 4.27
CA ASP A 244 13.00 1.49 2.95
C ASP A 244 13.16 2.53 1.83
N GLU A 245 12.67 3.75 2.03
CA GLU A 245 12.89 4.87 1.09
C GLU A 245 14.38 5.09 0.83
N LYS A 246 15.20 5.08 1.89
CA LYS A 246 16.64 5.24 1.77
C LYS A 246 17.27 4.10 0.99
N ILE A 247 16.84 2.85 1.21
CA ILE A 247 17.34 1.68 0.47
C ILE A 247 17.06 1.84 -1.03
N LEU A 248 15.86 2.32 -1.40
CA LEU A 248 15.49 2.54 -2.79
C LEU A 248 16.30 3.67 -3.43
N ASN A 249 16.53 4.77 -2.71
CA ASN A 249 17.38 5.86 -3.20
C ASN A 249 18.85 5.44 -3.34
N ASP A 250 19.39 4.67 -2.38
CA ASP A 250 20.74 4.09 -2.48
C ASP A 250 20.85 3.14 -3.70
N ARG A 251 19.76 2.42 -4.03
CA ARG A 251 19.68 1.56 -5.22
C ARG A 251 19.76 2.38 -6.52
N ILE A 252 18.98 3.45 -6.65
CA ILE A 252 19.06 4.37 -7.81
C ILE A 252 20.47 4.95 -7.93
N LYS A 253 21.03 5.42 -6.82
CA LYS A 253 22.39 5.97 -6.78
C LYS A 253 23.42 4.96 -7.28
N TYR A 254 23.31 3.70 -6.87
CA TYR A 254 24.21 2.63 -7.32
C TYR A 254 24.08 2.33 -8.81
N GLU A 255 22.85 2.22 -9.33
CA GLU A 255 22.60 1.79 -10.71
C GLU A 255 22.88 2.88 -11.75
N ILE A 256 22.49 4.14 -11.48
CA ILE A 256 22.59 5.23 -12.46
C ILE A 256 23.43 6.45 -12.00
N GLY A 257 23.96 6.42 -10.77
CA GLY A 257 24.95 7.41 -10.30
C GLY A 257 24.36 8.75 -9.89
N ILE A 258 23.11 8.79 -9.44
CA ILE A 258 22.42 10.00 -8.96
C ILE A 258 22.59 10.10 -7.45
N ASP A 259 23.17 11.21 -6.98
CA ASP A 259 23.49 11.39 -5.57
C ASP A 259 22.31 11.91 -4.74
N GLU A 260 21.36 12.58 -5.39
CA GLU A 260 20.15 13.10 -4.76
C GLU A 260 19.05 12.05 -4.66
N ASN A 261 18.22 12.16 -3.63
CA ASN A 261 17.02 11.35 -3.52
C ASN A 261 16.02 11.71 -4.65
N ARG A 262 15.36 10.68 -5.16
CA ARG A 262 14.36 10.72 -6.24
C ARG A 262 13.10 9.94 -5.91
N ILE A 263 13.14 9.11 -4.86
CA ILE A 263 12.01 8.30 -4.42
C ILE A 263 11.55 8.82 -3.06
N HIS A 264 10.24 9.00 -2.95
CA HIS A 264 9.55 9.34 -1.72
C HIS A 264 8.48 8.29 -1.44
N LEU A 265 8.45 7.79 -0.20
CA LEU A 265 7.44 6.86 0.27
C LEU A 265 6.57 7.55 1.32
N GLU A 266 5.26 7.58 1.10
CA GLU A 266 4.31 8.12 2.08
C GLU A 266 3.11 7.20 2.24
N ALA A 267 2.93 6.64 3.43
CA ALA A 267 1.82 5.74 3.69
C ALA A 267 1.44 5.78 5.17
N LYS A 268 0.13 5.76 5.44
CA LYS A 268 -0.45 5.76 6.79
C LYS A 268 -1.64 4.83 6.82
N SER A 269 -1.41 3.54 6.61
CA SER A 269 -2.48 2.54 6.70
C SER A 269 -1.94 1.15 7.03
N PHE A 270 -2.84 0.17 7.10
CA PHE A 270 -2.48 -1.25 7.18
C PHE A 270 -1.56 -1.69 6.02
N ARG A 271 -1.51 -0.93 4.92
CA ARG A 271 -0.72 -1.21 3.71
C ARG A 271 0.62 -0.48 3.66
N THR A 272 1.06 0.13 4.77
CA THR A 272 2.31 0.93 4.80
C THR A 272 3.53 0.16 4.29
N ASN A 273 3.80 -1.05 4.79
CA ASN A 273 4.92 -1.85 4.30
C ASN A 273 4.67 -2.44 2.89
N LEU A 274 3.41 -2.65 2.50
CA LEU A 274 3.05 -3.08 1.14
C LEU A 274 3.43 -2.01 0.10
N VAL A 275 3.26 -0.72 0.41
CA VAL A 275 3.73 0.38 -0.46
C VAL A 275 5.24 0.29 -0.67
N ALA A 276 6.01 0.10 0.40
CA ALA A 276 7.47 -0.01 0.31
C ALA A 276 7.92 -1.22 -0.54
N GLU A 277 7.34 -2.40 -0.30
CA GLU A 277 7.67 -3.60 -1.09
C GLU A 277 7.23 -3.49 -2.56
N ARG A 278 6.07 -2.88 -2.86
CA ARG A 278 5.64 -2.63 -4.24
C ARG A 278 6.53 -1.60 -4.93
N ALA A 279 6.94 -0.53 -4.23
CA ALA A 279 7.87 0.45 -4.77
C ALA A 279 9.21 -0.19 -5.14
N LYS A 280 9.75 -1.02 -4.25
CA LYS A 280 10.96 -1.82 -4.52
C LYS A 280 10.82 -2.69 -5.78
N ASN A 281 9.71 -3.38 -5.91
CA ASN A 281 9.42 -4.19 -7.09
C ASN A 281 9.39 -3.33 -8.36
N ILE A 282 8.75 -2.15 -8.34
CA ILE A 282 8.73 -1.22 -9.48
C ILE A 282 10.14 -0.78 -9.86
N ILE A 283 10.98 -0.44 -8.88
CA ILE A 283 12.36 -0.02 -9.15
C ILE A 283 13.17 -1.17 -9.78
N ASP A 284 13.03 -2.39 -9.28
CA ASP A 284 13.66 -3.57 -9.87
C ASP A 284 13.13 -3.83 -11.29
N TYR A 285 11.83 -3.67 -11.50
CA TYR A 285 11.19 -3.76 -12.82
C TYR A 285 11.75 -2.72 -13.80
N TYR A 286 11.94 -1.47 -13.37
CA TYR A 286 12.53 -0.43 -14.21
C TYR A 286 13.93 -0.83 -14.68
N PHE A 287 14.81 -1.23 -13.76
CA PHE A 287 16.17 -1.60 -14.12
C PHE A 287 16.27 -2.93 -14.89
N ALA A 288 15.27 -3.80 -14.79
CA ALA A 288 15.22 -5.04 -15.55
C ALA A 288 14.73 -4.86 -17.00
N ASN A 289 13.82 -3.90 -17.24
CA ASN A 289 13.10 -3.80 -18.50
C ASN A 289 13.45 -2.59 -19.36
N PHE A 290 13.93 -1.48 -18.77
CA PHE A 290 14.26 -0.27 -19.53
C PHE A 290 15.77 -0.13 -19.74
N PRO A 291 16.21 0.46 -20.86
CA PRO A 291 17.63 0.75 -21.08
C PRO A 291 18.19 1.66 -19.97
N SER A 292 19.31 1.28 -19.36
CA SER A 292 19.95 2.11 -18.32
C SER A 292 20.28 3.53 -18.78
N PRO A 293 20.73 3.78 -20.04
CA PRO A 293 20.95 5.15 -20.51
C PRO A 293 19.67 5.99 -20.53
N LEU A 294 18.53 5.39 -20.91
CA LEU A 294 17.23 6.04 -20.85
C LEU A 294 16.86 6.45 -19.42
N LEU A 295 16.87 5.50 -18.49
CA LEU A 295 16.52 5.78 -17.10
C LEU A 295 17.42 6.89 -16.55
N LYS A 296 18.72 6.82 -16.81
CA LYS A 296 19.67 7.86 -16.40
C LYS A 296 19.28 9.24 -16.93
N GLU A 297 18.98 9.36 -18.21
CA GLU A 297 18.59 10.64 -18.82
C GLU A 297 17.28 11.18 -18.24
N VAL A 298 16.26 10.31 -18.07
CA VAL A 298 14.97 10.72 -17.48
C VAL A 298 15.14 11.25 -16.05
N PHE A 299 15.92 10.59 -15.20
CA PHE A 299 16.11 11.02 -13.81
C PHE A 299 17.11 12.19 -13.63
N THR A 300 17.91 12.52 -14.65
CA THR A 300 18.93 13.58 -14.56
C THR A 300 18.62 14.81 -15.38
N LYS A 301 17.65 14.74 -16.29
CA LYS A 301 17.20 15.91 -17.03
C LYS A 301 16.07 16.60 -16.28
N LYS A 302 16.11 17.93 -16.34
CA LYS A 302 15.05 18.79 -15.84
C LYS A 302 14.04 18.97 -16.98
N LEU A 303 12.83 18.46 -16.80
CA LEU A 303 11.85 18.29 -17.87
C LEU A 303 10.61 19.18 -17.71
N ASP A 304 10.40 19.78 -16.53
CA ASP A 304 9.26 20.63 -16.20
C ASP A 304 9.59 22.13 -16.25
N MET A 305 8.55 22.96 -16.17
CA MET A 305 8.65 24.43 -16.17
C MET A 305 9.41 25.00 -14.97
N GLN A 306 9.53 24.22 -13.89
CA GLN A 306 10.24 24.62 -12.68
C GLN A 306 11.69 24.15 -12.65
N SER A 307 12.14 23.47 -13.71
CA SER A 307 13.48 22.91 -13.80
C SER A 307 13.82 21.94 -12.64
N ASN A 308 12.87 21.11 -12.23
CA ASN A 308 13.00 20.01 -11.29
C ASN A 308 13.41 18.71 -12.00
N TYR A 309 14.10 17.85 -11.25
CA TYR A 309 14.37 16.48 -11.66
C TYR A 309 13.17 15.59 -11.33
N LEU A 310 13.00 14.51 -12.09
CA LEU A 310 11.90 13.57 -11.88
C LEU A 310 11.87 13.07 -10.42
N GLN A 311 10.75 13.24 -9.72
CA GLN A 311 10.50 12.58 -8.44
C GLN A 311 9.48 11.45 -8.62
N LEU A 312 9.67 10.38 -7.86
CA LEU A 312 8.74 9.25 -7.76
C LEU A 312 8.14 9.24 -6.36
N ASN A 313 6.85 9.50 -6.29
CA ASN A 313 6.05 9.51 -5.07
C ASN A 313 5.20 8.24 -5.04
N TYR A 314 5.59 7.28 -4.21
CA TYR A 314 4.82 6.06 -4.01
C TYR A 314 4.05 6.17 -2.71
N VAL A 315 2.72 6.15 -2.84
CA VAL A 315 1.83 6.46 -1.73
C VAL A 315 0.82 5.36 -1.46
N ASP A 316 0.15 5.42 -0.31
CA ASP A 316 -1.17 4.81 -0.17
C ASP A 316 -2.29 5.85 -0.30
N LYS A 317 -3.51 5.34 -0.50
CA LYS A 317 -4.72 6.14 -0.71
C LYS A 317 -5.01 7.10 0.45
N SER A 318 -4.49 6.83 1.65
CA SER A 318 -4.73 7.68 2.82
C SER A 318 -4.03 9.04 2.74
N ILE A 319 -3.05 9.18 1.83
CA ILE A 319 -2.27 10.41 1.62
C ILE A 319 -2.86 11.29 0.52
N LEU A 320 -3.57 10.70 -0.45
CA LEU A 320 -4.06 11.40 -1.63
C LEU A 320 -5.19 12.38 -1.28
N SER A 321 -5.23 13.50 -2.02
CA SER A 321 -6.39 14.40 -1.99
C SER A 321 -7.54 13.86 -2.86
N LYS A 322 -8.77 14.34 -2.64
CA LYS A 322 -9.96 13.96 -3.43
C LYS A 322 -9.82 14.13 -4.94
N GLU A 323 -8.98 15.06 -5.39
CA GLU A 323 -8.72 15.28 -6.81
C GLU A 323 -7.78 14.21 -7.38
N GLU A 324 -6.80 13.78 -6.58
CA GLU A 324 -5.82 12.74 -6.93
C GLU A 324 -6.37 11.31 -6.74
N GLU A 325 -7.37 11.11 -5.88
CA GLU A 325 -8.00 9.80 -5.62
C GLU A 325 -8.66 9.13 -6.84
N LYS A 326 -8.88 9.90 -7.93
CA LYS A 326 -9.54 9.38 -9.15
C LYS A 326 -8.61 8.52 -10.00
N GLU A 327 -7.30 8.67 -9.83
CA GLU A 327 -6.29 8.05 -10.68
C GLU A 327 -5.35 7.21 -9.85
N VAL A 328 -5.01 6.01 -10.34
CA VAL A 328 -4.11 5.09 -9.63
C VAL A 328 -2.65 5.49 -9.83
N GLY A 329 -2.35 6.23 -10.89
CA GLY A 329 -1.08 6.87 -11.16
C GLY A 329 -1.30 8.17 -11.94
N HIS A 330 -0.39 9.11 -11.78
CA HIS A 330 -0.41 10.39 -12.48
C HIS A 330 0.99 10.97 -12.63
N TYR A 331 1.30 11.48 -13.81
CA TYR A 331 2.49 12.28 -14.08
C TYR A 331 2.17 13.77 -14.16
N ASN A 332 2.76 14.56 -13.26
CA ASN A 332 2.63 16.01 -13.25
C ASN A 332 3.75 16.67 -14.08
N PHE A 333 3.39 17.14 -15.27
CA PHE A 333 4.29 17.88 -16.17
C PHE A 333 4.86 19.18 -15.57
N PHE A 334 4.17 19.80 -14.60
CA PHE A 334 4.60 21.08 -14.02
C PHE A 334 5.61 20.93 -12.89
N THR A 335 5.58 19.80 -12.17
CA THR A 335 6.50 19.51 -11.06
C THR A 335 7.51 18.42 -11.39
N ASN A 336 7.35 17.72 -12.52
CA ASN A 336 8.12 16.54 -12.91
C ASN A 336 7.99 15.44 -11.86
N GLU A 337 6.77 15.10 -11.48
CA GLU A 337 6.50 14.13 -10.42
C GLU A 337 5.60 13.02 -10.94
N ILE A 338 5.99 11.77 -10.70
CA ILE A 338 5.11 10.62 -10.87
C ILE A 338 4.59 10.24 -9.48
N THR A 339 3.27 10.24 -9.32
CA THR A 339 2.62 9.74 -8.11
C THR A 339 1.88 8.45 -8.43
N VAL A 340 2.03 7.40 -7.61
CA VAL A 340 1.30 6.13 -7.77
C VAL A 340 0.73 5.67 -6.43
N ASP A 341 -0.58 5.41 -6.39
CA ASP A 341 -1.25 4.78 -5.25
C ASP A 341 -0.98 3.27 -5.27
N LEU A 342 0.06 2.86 -4.56
CA LEU A 342 0.43 1.44 -4.45
C LEU A 342 -0.49 0.65 -3.52
N SER A 343 -1.50 1.28 -2.93
CA SER A 343 -2.50 0.63 -2.10
C SER A 343 -3.83 0.38 -2.82
N ALA A 344 -3.99 0.87 -4.05
CA ALA A 344 -5.25 0.84 -4.79
C ALA A 344 -5.89 -0.55 -4.87
N ARG A 345 -7.21 -0.63 -4.65
CA ARG A 345 -7.98 -1.89 -4.67
C ARG A 345 -8.08 -2.50 -6.06
N GLN A 346 -7.96 -1.67 -7.09
CA GLN A 346 -7.92 -2.06 -8.50
C GLN A 346 -6.78 -3.04 -8.77
N PHE A 347 -5.67 -2.97 -8.01
CA PHE A 347 -4.58 -3.94 -8.10
C PHE A 347 -4.88 -5.31 -7.46
N MET A 348 -6.07 -5.50 -6.88
CA MET A 348 -6.39 -6.63 -5.99
C MET A 348 -7.69 -7.34 -6.34
N GLU A 349 -8.71 -6.63 -6.86
CA GLU A 349 -10.08 -7.16 -6.91
C GLU A 349 -10.67 -7.32 -8.31
N GLU A 350 -10.15 -6.67 -9.36
CA GLU A 350 -10.88 -6.56 -10.63
C GLU A 350 -10.45 -7.57 -11.72
N PRO A 351 -11.37 -8.45 -12.19
CA PRO A 351 -11.11 -9.38 -13.30
C PRO A 351 -10.80 -8.70 -14.64
N GLU A 352 -11.23 -7.44 -14.80
CA GLU A 352 -11.01 -6.60 -15.98
C GLU A 352 -9.62 -5.93 -15.95
N TYR A 353 -9.02 -5.86 -14.75
CA TYR A 353 -7.62 -5.49 -14.51
C TYR A 353 -6.75 -6.73 -14.24
N LYS A 354 -7.11 -7.91 -14.77
CA LYS A 354 -6.28 -9.13 -14.83
C LYS A 354 -5.01 -8.98 -15.69
N PHE A 355 -4.36 -7.82 -15.63
CA PHE A 355 -2.95 -7.73 -15.88
C PHE A 355 -2.28 -8.27 -14.62
N ALA A 356 -1.43 -9.28 -14.74
CA ALA A 356 -0.73 -9.85 -13.59
C ALA A 356 0.21 -8.83 -12.91
N ASP A 357 0.29 -7.61 -13.45
CA ASP A 357 1.30 -6.60 -13.18
C ASP A 357 0.71 -5.17 -13.09
N GLY A 358 -0.54 -5.00 -12.63
CA GLY A 358 -1.28 -3.72 -12.66
C GLY A 358 -0.48 -2.49 -12.18
N PHE A 359 0.23 -2.59 -11.06
CA PHE A 359 1.05 -1.48 -10.56
C PHE A 359 2.35 -1.27 -11.36
N TYR A 360 2.94 -2.31 -11.95
CA TYR A 360 4.09 -2.15 -12.86
C TYR A 360 3.66 -1.47 -14.15
N LYS A 361 2.50 -1.85 -14.69
CA LYS A 361 1.94 -1.22 -15.89
C LYS A 361 1.65 0.26 -15.64
N THR A 362 0.96 0.60 -14.55
CA THR A 362 0.73 1.99 -14.16
C THR A 362 2.04 2.76 -14.04
N ALA A 363 3.02 2.23 -13.31
CA ALA A 363 4.33 2.89 -13.18
C ALA A 363 5.05 3.06 -14.52
N ALA A 364 5.04 2.04 -15.39
CA ALA A 364 5.62 2.08 -16.73
C ALA A 364 4.93 3.09 -17.64
N HIS A 365 3.60 3.21 -17.51
CA HIS A 365 2.78 4.17 -18.23
C HIS A 365 3.15 5.60 -17.83
N GLU A 366 3.18 5.92 -16.52
CA GLU A 366 3.59 7.25 -16.04
C GLU A 366 5.04 7.58 -16.41
N LEU A 367 5.94 6.60 -16.37
CA LEU A 367 7.30 6.77 -16.87
C LEU A 367 7.32 7.07 -18.38
N GLY A 368 6.37 6.52 -19.14
CA GLY A 368 6.14 6.84 -20.54
C GLY A 368 5.88 8.32 -20.75
N HIS A 369 5.01 8.94 -19.97
CA HIS A 369 4.78 10.39 -20.03
C HIS A 369 6.06 11.21 -19.77
N ALA A 370 6.85 10.84 -18.76
CA ALA A 370 8.14 11.48 -18.50
C ALA A 370 9.13 11.30 -19.67
N VAL A 371 9.14 10.13 -20.33
CA VAL A 371 9.95 9.87 -21.52
C VAL A 371 9.47 10.70 -22.71
N ASP A 372 8.16 10.87 -22.89
CA ASP A 372 7.59 11.70 -23.94
C ASP A 372 8.04 13.17 -23.80
N CYS A 373 8.08 13.71 -22.58
CA CYS A 373 8.69 15.00 -22.28
C CYS A 373 10.19 15.04 -22.60
N LEU A 374 10.93 13.98 -22.22
CA LEU A 374 12.35 13.87 -22.50
C LEU A 374 12.64 13.97 -24.01
N LEU A 375 11.81 13.33 -24.84
CA LEU A 375 11.92 13.34 -26.30
C LEU A 375 11.67 14.72 -26.91
N LEU A 376 10.76 15.52 -26.33
CA LEU A 376 10.53 16.89 -26.77
C LEU A 376 11.71 17.79 -26.39
N GLY A 377 12.19 17.62 -25.15
CA GLY A 377 13.27 18.42 -24.58
C GLY A 377 12.85 19.86 -24.21
N THR A 378 11.55 20.13 -24.08
CA THR A 378 10.99 21.42 -23.62
C THR A 378 9.85 21.20 -22.63
N GLU A 379 9.53 22.23 -21.86
CA GLU A 379 8.78 22.15 -20.59
C GLU A 379 7.25 22.37 -20.72
N GLU A 380 6.69 22.55 -21.93
CA GLU A 380 5.31 23.03 -22.12
C GLU A 380 4.31 22.02 -22.70
N SER A 381 4.75 20.86 -23.17
CA SER A 381 3.93 19.82 -23.81
C SER A 381 4.73 18.52 -23.91
N SER A 382 4.17 17.49 -24.55
CA SER A 382 4.86 16.25 -24.85
C SER A 382 5.30 16.17 -26.33
N TRP A 383 6.20 15.25 -26.64
CA TRP A 383 6.66 15.06 -28.02
C TRP A 383 5.55 14.46 -28.89
N SER A 384 4.76 13.53 -28.35
CA SER A 384 3.63 12.89 -29.03
C SER A 384 2.55 13.87 -29.49
N GLU A 385 2.33 14.95 -28.73
CA GLU A 385 1.35 16.00 -29.04
C GLU A 385 1.82 17.01 -30.08
N THR A 386 3.13 17.13 -30.29
CA THR A 386 3.73 18.18 -31.12
C THR A 386 4.36 17.64 -32.40
N ASP A 387 4.82 16.39 -32.40
CA ASP A 387 5.41 15.73 -33.56
C ASP A 387 4.33 15.28 -34.54
N ARG A 388 4.23 16.00 -35.66
CA ARG A 388 3.25 15.73 -36.72
C ARG A 388 3.27 14.30 -37.23
N LYS A 389 4.43 13.62 -37.25
CA LYS A 389 4.50 12.24 -37.71
C LYS A 389 3.90 11.32 -36.65
N PHE A 390 4.16 11.55 -35.37
CA PHE A 390 3.52 10.79 -34.30
C PHE A 390 2.00 11.00 -34.27
N ILE A 391 1.52 12.25 -34.38
CA ILE A 391 0.08 12.56 -34.43
C ILE A 391 -0.63 11.79 -35.55
N ASN A 392 -0.01 11.72 -36.75
CA ASN A 392 -0.59 10.94 -37.84
C ASN A 392 -0.64 9.44 -37.52
N LEU A 393 0.40 8.89 -36.89
CA LEU A 393 0.42 7.49 -36.45
C LEU A 393 -0.65 7.23 -35.39
N TYR A 394 -0.83 8.13 -34.43
CA TYR A 394 -1.92 8.07 -33.45
C TYR A 394 -3.29 8.00 -34.14
N LEU A 395 -3.58 8.92 -35.08
CA LEU A 395 -4.85 8.94 -35.81
C LEU A 395 -5.08 7.69 -36.68
N GLU A 396 -4.01 7.05 -37.15
CA GLU A 396 -4.05 5.86 -38.01
C GLU A 396 -4.15 4.55 -37.22
N GLU A 397 -3.40 4.42 -36.11
CA GLU A 397 -3.15 3.14 -35.44
C GLU A 397 -3.79 3.03 -34.03
N SER A 398 -4.24 4.11 -33.38
CA SER A 398 -4.77 4.05 -32.00
C SER A 398 -5.99 3.13 -31.85
N LYS A 399 -6.85 3.10 -32.87
CA LYS A 399 -8.05 2.24 -32.90
C LYS A 399 -7.75 0.74 -32.98
N ASN A 400 -6.49 0.36 -33.22
CA ASN A 400 -6.06 -1.03 -33.23
C ASN A 400 -5.74 -1.54 -31.81
N LEU A 401 -5.62 -0.66 -30.81
CA LEU A 401 -5.40 -1.09 -29.43
C LEU A 401 -6.55 -1.98 -28.93
N THR A 402 -6.23 -2.88 -28.00
CA THR A 402 -7.19 -3.78 -27.36
C THR A 402 -7.20 -3.54 -25.85
N ASN A 403 -8.19 -4.11 -25.18
CA ASN A 403 -8.26 -4.14 -23.73
C ASN A 403 -7.20 -5.05 -23.08
N GLU A 404 -6.31 -5.68 -23.85
CA GLU A 404 -5.09 -6.32 -23.33
C GLU A 404 -3.93 -5.32 -23.23
N VAL A 405 -3.97 -4.21 -23.97
CA VAL A 405 -2.93 -3.18 -23.91
C VAL A 405 -3.34 -2.02 -23.03
N THR A 406 -4.60 -1.59 -23.05
CA THR A 406 -5.05 -0.36 -22.40
C THR A 406 -6.39 -0.56 -21.69
N SER A 407 -6.63 0.18 -20.61
CA SER A 407 -7.84 0.08 -19.79
C SER A 407 -9.05 0.72 -20.48
N LEU A 408 -10.26 0.38 -20.04
CA LEU A 408 -11.48 1.09 -20.45
C LEU A 408 -11.75 2.25 -19.48
N VAL A 409 -12.07 3.43 -20.01
CA VAL A 409 -12.49 4.61 -19.24
C VAL A 409 -13.82 5.13 -19.74
N TYR A 410 -14.58 5.78 -18.85
CA TYR A 410 -15.85 6.40 -19.21
C TYR A 410 -15.62 7.75 -19.87
N ASP A 411 -16.11 7.92 -21.10
CA ASP A 411 -16.13 9.19 -21.80
C ASP A 411 -17.48 9.90 -21.56
N PRO A 412 -17.50 11.03 -20.83
CA PRO A 412 -18.73 11.77 -20.54
C PRO A 412 -19.30 12.50 -21.77
N GLU A 413 -18.50 12.78 -22.80
CA GLU A 413 -18.98 13.46 -24.01
C GLU A 413 -19.80 12.51 -24.88
N THR A 414 -19.42 11.24 -24.92
CA THR A 414 -20.09 10.21 -25.74
C THR A 414 -21.00 9.27 -24.93
N ASP A 415 -21.01 9.37 -23.59
CA ASP A 415 -21.77 8.49 -22.68
C ASP A 415 -21.45 7.01 -22.92
N SER A 416 -20.15 6.69 -23.08
CA SER A 416 -19.69 5.35 -23.42
C SER A 416 -18.31 5.02 -22.86
N MET A 417 -18.01 3.73 -22.68
CA MET A 417 -16.65 3.28 -22.37
C MET A 417 -15.76 3.33 -23.63
N VAL A 418 -14.59 3.92 -23.52
CA VAL A 418 -13.56 4.00 -24.56
C VAL A 418 -12.25 3.43 -24.06
N LEU A 419 -11.36 3.01 -24.96
CA LEU A 419 -10.01 2.58 -24.59
C LEU A 419 -9.17 3.79 -24.20
N TYR A 420 -8.50 3.73 -23.06
CA TYR A 420 -7.76 4.86 -22.48
C TYR A 420 -6.68 5.38 -23.42
N GLY A 421 -5.89 4.51 -24.04
CA GLY A 421 -4.90 4.88 -25.07
C GLY A 421 -5.49 5.42 -26.38
N THR A 422 -6.81 5.66 -26.46
CA THR A 422 -7.47 6.29 -27.62
C THR A 422 -8.06 7.67 -27.29
N THR A 423 -7.90 8.15 -26.06
CA THR A 423 -8.40 9.46 -25.63
C THR A 423 -7.56 10.58 -26.26
N GLU A 424 -6.23 10.48 -26.17
CA GLU A 424 -5.30 11.48 -26.69
C GLU A 424 -3.93 10.88 -27.05
N SER A 425 -3.11 11.65 -27.77
CA SER A 425 -1.82 11.17 -28.29
C SER A 425 -0.79 10.89 -27.20
N ALA A 426 -0.82 11.62 -26.08
CA ALA A 426 0.05 11.39 -24.94
C ALA A 426 -0.28 10.05 -24.26
N GLU A 427 -1.55 9.82 -23.95
CA GLU A 427 -2.02 8.53 -23.40
C GLU A 427 -1.75 7.37 -24.34
N TYR A 428 -1.95 7.57 -25.65
CA TYR A 428 -1.55 6.58 -26.64
C TYR A 428 -0.05 6.25 -26.60
N PHE A 429 0.81 7.28 -26.52
CA PHE A 429 2.25 7.07 -26.39
C PHE A 429 2.59 6.28 -25.13
N ALA A 430 2.06 6.67 -23.98
CA ALA A 430 2.35 6.03 -22.69
C ALA A 430 1.87 4.56 -22.65
N GLU A 431 0.69 4.25 -23.20
CA GLU A 431 0.20 2.87 -23.32
C GLU A 431 1.07 2.02 -24.24
N VAL A 432 1.43 2.53 -25.43
CA VAL A 432 2.31 1.81 -26.36
C VAL A 432 3.70 1.61 -25.76
N PHE A 433 4.25 2.65 -25.13
CA PHE A 433 5.57 2.62 -24.49
C PHE A 433 5.60 1.59 -23.35
N SER A 434 4.62 1.62 -22.45
CA SER A 434 4.54 0.67 -21.34
C SER A 434 4.49 -0.79 -21.83
N ALA A 435 3.71 -1.07 -22.90
CA ALA A 435 3.61 -2.40 -23.49
C ALA A 435 4.90 -2.84 -24.19
N MET A 436 5.62 -1.93 -24.88
CA MET A 436 6.92 -2.23 -25.51
C MET A 436 7.98 -2.68 -24.51
N TYR A 437 7.91 -2.21 -23.26
CA TYR A 437 8.86 -2.52 -22.19
C TYR A 437 8.26 -3.41 -21.08
N SER A 438 7.11 -4.05 -21.32
CA SER A 438 6.44 -4.90 -20.33
C SER A 438 7.29 -6.12 -19.91
N SER A 439 7.19 -6.55 -18.65
CA SER A 439 7.70 -7.85 -18.17
C SER A 439 7.06 -9.04 -18.90
N GLU A 440 5.86 -8.85 -19.44
CA GLU A 440 5.07 -9.88 -20.10
C GLU A 440 5.43 -9.93 -21.60
N GLU A 441 6.13 -10.99 -22.01
CA GLU A 441 6.59 -11.18 -23.40
C GLU A 441 5.44 -11.16 -24.42
N HIS A 442 4.25 -11.63 -24.03
CA HIS A 442 3.10 -11.61 -24.93
C HIS A 442 2.62 -10.18 -25.23
N LEU A 443 2.65 -9.27 -24.26
CA LEU A 443 2.29 -7.86 -24.47
C LEU A 443 3.29 -7.16 -25.39
N LYS A 444 4.59 -7.47 -25.22
CA LYS A 444 5.63 -7.00 -26.14
C LYS A 444 5.35 -7.44 -27.56
N ILE A 445 5.03 -8.71 -27.80
CA ILE A 445 4.73 -9.20 -29.15
C ILE A 445 3.46 -8.54 -29.69
N LEU A 446 2.39 -8.51 -28.87
CA LEU A 446 1.08 -7.99 -29.26
C LEU A 446 1.15 -6.54 -29.71
N ILE A 447 1.84 -5.66 -28.96
CA ILE A 447 1.89 -4.24 -29.31
C ILE A 447 2.54 -3.99 -30.68
N TRP A 448 3.56 -4.78 -31.02
CA TRP A 448 4.22 -4.73 -32.33
C TRP A 448 3.34 -5.26 -33.47
N GLU A 449 2.34 -6.11 -33.17
CA GLU A 449 1.35 -6.57 -34.15
C GLU A 449 0.23 -5.54 -34.36
N LEU A 450 -0.23 -4.89 -33.29
CA LEU A 450 -1.35 -3.94 -33.32
C LEU A 450 -0.96 -2.59 -33.93
N VAL A 451 0.22 -2.05 -33.55
CA VAL A 451 0.66 -0.69 -33.90
C VAL A 451 2.12 -0.65 -34.38
N PRO A 452 2.48 -1.45 -35.42
CA PRO A 452 3.86 -1.66 -35.82
C PRO A 452 4.59 -0.38 -36.26
N ASN A 453 3.89 0.62 -36.81
CA ASN A 453 4.55 1.83 -37.28
C ASN A 453 4.82 2.78 -36.12
N THR A 454 3.91 2.88 -35.15
CA THR A 454 4.13 3.57 -33.88
C THR A 454 5.31 2.97 -33.13
N CYS A 455 5.36 1.64 -32.92
CA CYS A 455 6.46 0.99 -32.21
C CYS A 455 7.83 1.27 -32.88
N LYS A 456 7.92 1.14 -34.21
CA LYS A 456 9.15 1.50 -34.95
C LYS A 456 9.55 2.95 -34.73
N TYR A 457 8.57 3.86 -34.72
CA TYR A 457 8.87 5.27 -34.63
C TYR A 457 9.32 5.68 -33.23
N ILE A 458 8.71 5.11 -32.18
CA ILE A 458 9.18 5.23 -30.81
C ILE A 458 10.61 4.68 -30.72
N GLU A 459 10.87 3.45 -31.17
CA GLU A 459 12.21 2.85 -31.17
C GLU A 459 13.25 3.73 -31.88
N GLU A 460 12.92 4.30 -33.05
CA GLU A 460 13.78 5.23 -33.78
C GLU A 460 14.16 6.47 -32.96
N LYS A 461 13.19 7.05 -32.24
CA LYS A 461 13.40 8.22 -31.38
C LYS A 461 14.16 7.88 -30.11
N MET A 462 14.03 6.65 -29.63
CA MET A 462 14.69 6.15 -28.44
C MET A 462 16.15 5.72 -28.67
N LYS A 463 16.61 5.59 -29.93
CA LYS A 463 18.00 5.21 -30.27
C LYS A 463 19.11 5.96 -29.52
N PRO A 464 19.03 7.27 -29.23
CA PRO A 464 20.06 7.96 -28.45
C PRO A 464 20.15 7.51 -26.98
N TYR A 465 19.12 6.80 -26.49
CA TYR A 465 18.92 6.39 -25.11
C TYR A 465 18.98 4.86 -24.91
N MET A 466 19.31 4.11 -25.98
CA MET A 466 19.53 2.66 -25.98
C MET A 466 21.03 2.35 -26.06
#